data_AF-A0A914SH37-F1
#
_entry.id   AF-A0A914SH37-F1
#
_cell.length_a   1.000
_cell.length_b   1.000
_cell.length_c   1.000
_cell.angle_alpha   90.00
_cell.angle_beta   90.00
_cell.angle_gamma   90.00
#
_symmetry.space_group_name_H-M   'P 1'
#
loop_
_entity.id
_entity.type
_entity.pdbx_description
1 polymer ?
#
loop_
_entity_poly.entity_id
_entity_poly.type
_entity_poly.pdbx_seq_one_letter_code
_entity_poly.pdbx_strand_id
1 'polypeptide(L)'
;MSEEEVDKTWSVLVKQVNGIFCSSILEMDPSFTATPMFDGSTNDLKLYRYGHLSGEPLCTENIKPFLRLLPCKVTGFSSLIDLKDVFATSFHTLSVGAKRVLTNGIYDWRVELFAHFVKSRVQMVEKNIYSPLRIPLNSDLQCKIAERQVIIHNLATAYSANFPEKITETPAMLDITNMIPNEKNMLMIRVNRTQSISNQHNSMFSFNIAHEKPDARGGILGTKIVNNLDNEYSANYYHIIPWQLHIEISSLDFTCVTSEQKSEGKIMEKSLEPSLIRGRPTAISLNLVLPPHSKCTL
;
A
#
# COMPACT_ATOMS: atom_id res chain seq x y z
N MET A 1 10.80 -26.25 4.17
CA MET A 1 10.46 -25.96 2.77
C MET A 1 11.77 -25.69 2.03
N SER A 2 12.02 -26.28 0.88
CA SER A 2 13.21 -26.02 0.07
C SER A 2 13.04 -24.78 -0.81
N GLU A 3 14.14 -24.25 -1.36
CA GLU A 3 14.10 -23.11 -2.28
C GLU A 3 13.29 -23.42 -3.55
N GLU A 4 13.40 -24.64 -4.08
CA GLU A 4 12.62 -25.11 -5.23
C GLU A 4 11.11 -25.21 -4.89
N GLU A 5 10.77 -25.62 -3.66
CA GLU A 5 9.38 -25.63 -3.19
C GLU A 5 8.82 -24.22 -3.05
N VAL A 6 9.65 -23.24 -2.66
CA VAL A 6 9.29 -21.82 -2.60
C VAL A 6 8.97 -21.31 -4.00
N ASP A 7 9.84 -21.57 -4.99
CA ASP A 7 9.62 -21.13 -6.37
C ASP A 7 8.37 -21.74 -7.00
N LYS A 8 8.11 -23.02 -6.72
CA LYS A 8 6.87 -23.70 -7.12
C LYS A 8 5.65 -23.03 -6.48
N THR A 9 5.70 -22.78 -5.17
CA THR A 9 4.60 -22.15 -4.43
C THR A 9 4.36 -20.72 -4.89
N TRP A 10 5.43 -19.95 -5.12
CA TRP A 10 5.38 -18.60 -5.68
C TRP A 10 4.72 -18.59 -7.06
N SER A 11 5.14 -19.49 -7.95
CA SER A 11 4.56 -19.62 -9.28
C SER A 11 3.06 -19.94 -9.23
N VAL A 12 2.64 -20.80 -8.29
CA VAL A 12 1.22 -21.07 -8.06
C VAL A 12 0.51 -19.83 -7.55
N LEU A 13 1.05 -19.13 -6.55
CA LEU A 13 0.49 -17.91 -5.99
C LEU A 13 0.27 -16.86 -7.09
N VAL A 14 1.30 -16.54 -7.86
CA VAL A 14 1.26 -15.55 -8.94
C VAL A 14 0.18 -15.91 -9.97
N LYS A 15 0.10 -17.17 -10.40
CA LYS A 15 -0.94 -17.64 -11.33
C LYS A 15 -2.35 -17.51 -10.76
N GLN A 16 -2.54 -17.85 -9.48
CA GLN A 16 -3.85 -17.76 -8.81
C GLN A 16 -4.28 -16.30 -8.63
N VAL A 17 -3.39 -15.43 -8.15
CA VAL A 17 -3.64 -14.00 -7.99
C VAL A 17 -3.94 -13.35 -9.34
N ASN A 18 -3.18 -13.72 -10.37
CA ASN A 18 -3.44 -13.28 -11.73
C ASN A 18 -4.84 -13.68 -12.22
N GLY A 19 -5.24 -14.94 -12.02
CA GLY A 19 -6.55 -15.42 -12.40
C GLY A 19 -7.70 -14.76 -11.63
N ILE A 20 -7.47 -14.37 -10.37
CA ILE A 20 -8.46 -13.64 -9.57
C ILE A 20 -8.62 -12.21 -10.07
N PHE A 21 -7.52 -11.46 -10.22
CA PHE A 21 -7.58 -10.02 -10.50
C PHE A 21 -7.44 -9.65 -11.98
N CYS A 22 -7.23 -10.62 -12.88
CA CYS A 22 -6.90 -10.39 -14.28
C CYS A 22 -5.79 -9.34 -14.45
N SER A 23 -4.75 -9.42 -13.62
CA SER A 23 -3.66 -8.44 -13.59
C SER A 23 -2.51 -8.83 -14.53
N SER A 24 -1.42 -8.06 -14.50
CA SER A 24 -0.14 -8.36 -15.16
C SER A 24 0.85 -9.07 -14.22
N ILE A 25 0.41 -9.52 -13.04
CA ILE A 25 1.30 -10.08 -12.00
C ILE A 25 2.07 -11.33 -12.45
N LEU A 26 1.65 -12.00 -13.54
CA LEU A 26 2.39 -13.11 -14.15
C LEU A 26 3.83 -12.74 -14.54
N GLU A 27 4.13 -11.46 -14.74
CA GLU A 27 5.49 -10.98 -15.00
C GLU A 27 6.43 -11.15 -13.78
N MET A 28 5.90 -11.40 -12.58
CA MET A 28 6.67 -11.77 -11.41
C MET A 28 7.06 -13.27 -11.43
N ASP A 29 7.54 -13.79 -12.57
CA ASP A 29 8.17 -15.12 -12.61
C ASP A 29 9.32 -15.19 -11.59
N PRO A 30 9.59 -16.34 -10.94
CA PRO A 30 10.71 -16.48 -10.01
C PRO A 30 12.04 -15.89 -10.56
N SER A 31 12.28 -15.99 -11.87
CA SER A 31 13.47 -15.43 -12.53
C SER A 31 13.59 -13.90 -12.46
N PHE A 32 12.47 -13.21 -12.21
CA PHE A 32 12.35 -11.75 -12.03
C PHE A 32 12.18 -11.35 -10.56
N THR A 33 12.26 -12.29 -9.63
CA THR A 33 12.21 -12.02 -8.19
C THR A 33 13.60 -11.95 -7.59
N ALA A 34 13.68 -11.42 -6.38
CA ALA A 34 14.91 -11.46 -5.59
C ALA A 34 14.62 -12.01 -4.19
N THR A 35 15.67 -12.54 -3.56
CA THR A 35 15.64 -13.09 -2.21
C THR A 35 16.59 -12.27 -1.34
N PRO A 36 16.16 -11.79 -0.17
CA PRO A 36 17.03 -11.04 0.73
C PRO A 36 18.12 -11.96 1.28
N MET A 37 19.34 -11.44 1.38
CA MET A 37 20.47 -12.22 1.91
C MET A 37 20.66 -12.09 3.42
N PHE A 38 20.13 -11.03 4.04
CA PHE A 38 20.32 -10.74 5.47
C PHE A 38 18.99 -10.48 6.19
N ASP A 39 18.72 -11.26 7.23
CA ASP A 39 17.95 -10.85 8.41
C ASP A 39 18.75 -11.30 9.64
N GLY A 40 18.70 -10.51 10.70
CA GLY A 40 19.50 -10.72 11.89
C GLY A 40 19.00 -11.84 12.82
N SER A 41 18.11 -12.73 12.39
CA SER A 41 17.49 -13.71 13.30
C SER A 41 17.16 -15.10 12.74
N THR A 42 17.15 -15.38 11.43
CA THR A 42 16.83 -16.75 10.95
C THR A 42 17.56 -17.21 9.68
N ASN A 43 17.92 -18.50 9.63
CA ASN A 43 18.47 -19.21 8.46
C ASN A 43 17.44 -19.43 7.32
N ASP A 44 16.22 -18.88 7.44
CA ASP A 44 15.07 -19.16 6.57
C ASP A 44 14.85 -18.08 5.50
N LEU A 45 15.80 -17.17 5.29
CA LEU A 45 15.74 -16.10 4.30
C LEU A 45 15.51 -16.60 2.87
N LYS A 46 16.00 -17.79 2.57
CA LYS A 46 15.79 -18.49 1.29
C LYS A 46 14.32 -18.79 0.99
N LEU A 47 13.45 -18.68 1.99
CA LEU A 47 12.00 -18.90 1.86
C LEU A 47 11.25 -17.65 1.41
N TYR A 48 11.92 -16.50 1.33
CA TYR A 48 11.31 -15.25 0.90
C TYR A 48 11.53 -15.00 -0.59
N ARG A 49 10.50 -14.45 -1.23
CA ARG A 49 10.53 -13.96 -2.61
C ARG A 49 9.94 -12.57 -2.62
N TYR A 50 10.68 -11.65 -3.23
CA TYR A 50 10.25 -10.30 -3.47
C TYR A 50 10.13 -10.09 -4.97
N GLY A 51 8.89 -9.91 -5.42
CA GLY A 51 8.58 -9.52 -6.79
C GLY A 51 8.28 -8.03 -6.87
N HIS A 52 8.67 -7.42 -7.99
CA HIS A 52 8.25 -6.08 -8.35
C HIS A 52 7.55 -6.13 -9.71
N LEU A 53 6.47 -5.37 -9.83
CA LEU A 53 5.75 -5.16 -11.07
C LEU A 53 5.61 -3.65 -11.25
N SER A 54 5.92 -3.18 -12.45
CA SER A 54 5.68 -1.78 -12.79
C SER A 54 4.19 -1.47 -12.68
N GLY A 55 3.84 -0.24 -12.29
CA GLY A 55 2.45 0.12 -12.02
C GLY A 55 1.51 -0.24 -13.17
N GLU A 56 0.46 -1.00 -12.87
CA GLU A 56 -0.59 -1.35 -13.81
C GLU A 56 -1.78 -0.38 -13.65
N PRO A 57 -2.31 0.21 -14.73
CA PRO A 57 -3.50 1.03 -14.63
C PRO A 57 -4.68 0.16 -14.18
N LEU A 58 -5.51 0.68 -13.27
CA LEU A 58 -6.70 -0.06 -12.85
C LEU A 58 -7.71 -0.09 -14.01
N CYS A 59 -8.25 -1.29 -14.28
CA CYS A 59 -9.32 -1.50 -15.23
C CYS A 59 -10.55 -2.13 -14.56
N THR A 60 -11.68 -2.18 -15.29
CA THR A 60 -12.96 -2.65 -14.74
C THR A 60 -12.91 -4.14 -14.36
N GLU A 61 -12.04 -4.89 -15.02
CA GLU A 61 -11.72 -6.30 -14.81
C GLU A 61 -10.92 -6.54 -13.54
N ASN A 62 -10.23 -5.55 -12.97
CA ASN A 62 -9.51 -5.70 -11.70
C ASN A 62 -10.41 -5.38 -10.50
N ILE A 63 -11.24 -4.33 -10.60
CA ILE A 63 -12.09 -3.88 -9.48
C ILE A 63 -13.28 -4.82 -9.23
N LYS A 64 -13.85 -5.42 -10.27
CA LYS A 64 -14.97 -6.36 -10.09
C LYS A 64 -14.58 -7.59 -9.24
N PRO A 65 -13.47 -8.29 -9.50
CA PRO A 65 -12.98 -9.34 -8.62
C PRO A 65 -12.62 -8.86 -7.22
N PHE A 66 -12.05 -7.66 -7.09
CA PHE A 66 -11.77 -7.06 -5.78
C PHE A 66 -13.05 -6.93 -4.94
N LEU A 67 -14.15 -6.41 -5.52
CA LEU A 67 -15.44 -6.33 -4.84
C LEU A 67 -16.04 -7.70 -4.52
N ARG A 68 -15.75 -8.73 -5.32
CA ARG A 68 -16.19 -10.11 -5.06
C ARG A 68 -15.48 -10.76 -3.88
N LEU A 69 -14.39 -10.18 -3.35
CA LEU A 69 -13.75 -10.64 -2.11
C LEU A 69 -14.49 -10.15 -0.87
N LEU A 70 -15.42 -9.18 -1.00
CA LEU A 70 -16.30 -8.81 0.10
C LEU A 70 -17.27 -9.95 0.42
N PRO A 71 -17.70 -10.11 1.70
CA PRO A 71 -18.58 -11.19 2.13
C PRO A 71 -19.84 -11.32 1.27
N CYS A 72 -20.42 -10.19 0.88
CA CYS A 72 -21.52 -10.13 -0.08
C CYS A 72 -21.06 -9.50 -1.38
N LYS A 73 -20.93 -10.36 -2.41
CA LYS A 73 -20.35 -10.04 -3.72
C LYS A 73 -21.10 -8.95 -4.49
N VAL A 74 -22.41 -8.81 -4.24
CA VAL A 74 -23.31 -7.90 -4.98
C VAL A 74 -24.21 -7.06 -4.07
N THR A 75 -24.26 -7.37 -2.77
CA THR A 75 -25.08 -6.64 -1.78
C THR A 75 -24.19 -6.12 -0.65
N GLY A 76 -24.70 -5.19 0.16
CA GLY A 76 -23.92 -4.58 1.23
C GLY A 76 -22.88 -3.60 0.72
N PHE A 77 -21.64 -3.68 1.23
CA PHE A 77 -20.60 -2.70 0.88
C PHE A 77 -20.23 -2.69 -0.61
N SER A 78 -20.37 -3.83 -1.31
CA SER A 78 -20.09 -3.92 -2.75
C SER A 78 -21.06 -3.07 -3.59
N SER A 79 -22.30 -2.89 -3.15
CA SER A 79 -23.31 -2.09 -3.86
C SER A 79 -23.17 -0.59 -3.62
N LEU A 80 -22.35 -0.17 -2.63
CA LEU A 80 -22.04 1.24 -2.36
C LEU A 80 -21.00 1.84 -3.31
N ILE A 81 -20.33 1.00 -4.10
CA ILE A 81 -19.22 1.40 -4.96
C ILE A 81 -19.73 1.52 -6.39
N ASP A 82 -19.90 2.75 -6.85
CA ASP A 82 -20.15 3.03 -8.28
C ASP A 82 -18.81 3.08 -9.02
N LEU A 83 -18.61 2.11 -9.91
CA LEU A 83 -17.40 2.02 -10.74
C LEU A 83 -17.18 3.28 -11.58
N LYS A 84 -18.24 3.93 -12.08
CA LYS A 84 -18.10 5.17 -12.87
C LYS A 84 -17.51 6.29 -12.03
N ASP A 85 -17.93 6.39 -10.77
CA ASP A 85 -17.45 7.42 -9.84
C ASP A 85 -16.01 7.14 -9.36
N VAL A 86 -15.63 5.86 -9.25
CA VAL A 86 -14.26 5.41 -8.99
C VAL A 86 -13.33 5.79 -10.14
N PHE A 87 -13.66 5.40 -11.37
CA PHE A 87 -12.82 5.69 -12.53
C PHE A 87 -12.80 7.18 -12.92
N ALA A 88 -13.77 7.97 -12.46
CA ALA A 88 -13.77 9.42 -12.62
C ALA A 88 -12.84 10.16 -11.64
N THR A 89 -12.21 9.47 -10.69
CA THR A 89 -11.25 10.07 -9.75
C THR A 89 -9.93 10.40 -10.44
N SER A 90 -9.19 11.38 -9.90
CA SER A 90 -7.87 11.75 -10.42
C SER A 90 -6.82 10.66 -10.16
N PHE A 91 -6.88 10.03 -8.98
CA PHE A 91 -6.02 8.90 -8.62
C PHE A 91 -6.83 7.82 -7.91
N HIS A 92 -6.53 6.56 -8.21
CA HIS A 92 -7.15 5.41 -7.57
C HIS A 92 -6.14 4.29 -7.39
N THR A 93 -6.18 3.61 -6.25
CA THR A 93 -5.35 2.43 -5.97
C THR A 93 -6.18 1.38 -5.23
N LEU A 94 -5.94 0.11 -5.53
CA LEU A 94 -6.49 -1.04 -4.81
C LEU A 94 -5.32 -1.84 -4.22
N SER A 95 -5.49 -2.37 -3.02
CA SER A 95 -4.50 -3.24 -2.38
C SER A 95 -5.20 -4.35 -1.60
N VAL A 96 -4.61 -5.54 -1.63
CA VAL A 96 -5.08 -6.71 -0.91
C VAL A 96 -3.94 -7.23 -0.05
N GLY A 97 -4.13 -7.20 1.26
CA GLY A 97 -3.24 -7.81 2.23
C GLY A 97 -3.86 -9.09 2.77
N ALA A 98 -3.06 -10.15 2.93
CA ALA A 98 -3.46 -11.35 3.63
C ALA A 98 -2.40 -11.70 4.68
N LYS A 99 -2.80 -11.83 5.93
CA LYS A 99 -1.89 -12.20 7.03
C LYS A 99 -2.52 -13.27 7.92
N ARG A 100 -1.71 -14.20 8.39
CA ARG A 100 -2.14 -15.16 9.41
C ARG A 100 -2.18 -14.46 10.77
N VAL A 101 -3.29 -14.61 11.48
CA VAL A 101 -3.50 -14.06 12.81
C VAL A 101 -3.84 -15.21 13.74
N LEU A 102 -3.15 -15.28 14.89
CA LEU A 102 -3.47 -16.24 15.93
C LEU A 102 -4.62 -15.68 16.78
N THR A 103 -5.76 -16.35 16.76
CA THR A 103 -6.93 -15.99 17.58
C THR A 103 -7.35 -17.22 18.38
N ASN A 104 -7.37 -17.12 19.71
CA ASN A 104 -7.73 -18.23 20.61
C ASN A 104 -6.93 -19.53 20.37
N GLY A 105 -5.64 -19.41 20.02
CA GLY A 105 -4.78 -20.58 19.74
C GLY A 105 -4.96 -21.19 18.34
N ILE A 106 -5.87 -20.66 17.51
CA ILE A 106 -6.09 -21.11 16.13
C ILE A 106 -5.55 -20.04 15.18
N TYR A 107 -4.76 -20.47 14.19
CA TYR A 107 -4.30 -19.59 13.12
C TYR A 107 -5.41 -19.41 12.08
N ASP A 108 -5.87 -18.18 11.91
CA ASP A 108 -6.84 -17.81 10.89
C ASP A 108 -6.24 -16.80 9.90
N TRP A 109 -6.81 -16.68 8.71
CA TRP A 109 -6.40 -15.70 7.71
C TRP A 109 -7.22 -14.42 7.85
N ARG A 110 -6.53 -13.30 8.06
CA ARG A 110 -7.11 -11.97 7.94
C ARG A 110 -6.79 -11.41 6.56
N VAL A 111 -7.84 -11.17 5.77
CA VAL A 111 -7.76 -10.47 4.49
C VAL A 111 -8.17 -9.02 4.70
N GLU A 112 -7.31 -8.10 4.27
CA GLU A 112 -7.49 -6.66 4.37
C GLU A 112 -7.55 -6.09 2.95
N LEU A 113 -8.67 -5.44 2.62
CA LEU A 113 -8.90 -4.81 1.32
C LEU A 113 -8.81 -3.30 1.49
N PHE A 114 -7.91 -2.66 0.75
CA PHE A 114 -7.74 -1.21 0.74
C PHE A 114 -8.10 -0.67 -0.63
N ALA A 115 -8.89 0.40 -0.65
CA ALA A 115 -9.22 1.14 -1.86
C ALA A 115 -9.10 2.63 -1.58
N HIS A 116 -8.16 3.30 -2.25
CA HIS A 116 -7.95 4.73 -2.11
C HIS A 116 -8.39 5.44 -3.38
N PHE A 117 -9.18 6.51 -3.22
CA PHE A 117 -9.71 7.32 -4.32
C PHE A 117 -9.47 8.80 -4.03
N VAL A 118 -8.85 9.51 -4.96
CA VAL A 118 -8.53 10.94 -4.84
C VAL A 118 -9.29 11.71 -5.90
N LYS A 119 -10.23 12.55 -5.48
CA LYS A 119 -10.96 13.49 -6.37
C LYS A 119 -10.40 14.89 -6.21
N SER A 120 -10.22 15.59 -7.33
CA SER A 120 -9.87 17.00 -7.29
C SER A 120 -11.09 17.86 -6.94
N ARG A 121 -10.87 19.07 -6.41
CA ARG A 121 -11.95 20.00 -6.08
C ARG A 121 -12.82 20.33 -7.31
N VAL A 122 -12.21 20.51 -8.47
CA VAL A 122 -12.90 20.80 -9.74
C VAL A 122 -13.85 19.64 -10.09
N GLN A 123 -13.37 18.39 -10.00
CA GLN A 123 -14.19 17.20 -10.25
C GLN A 123 -15.37 17.07 -9.29
N MET A 124 -15.21 17.48 -8.02
CA MET A 124 -16.29 17.43 -7.03
C MET A 124 -17.36 18.50 -7.25
N VAL A 125 -16.94 19.72 -7.64
CA VAL A 125 -17.85 20.87 -7.82
C VAL A 125 -18.60 20.77 -9.15
N GLU A 126 -17.93 20.43 -10.25
CA GLU A 126 -18.58 20.39 -11.59
C GLU A 126 -19.57 19.24 -11.76
N LYS A 127 -19.31 18.08 -11.12
CA LYS A 127 -20.17 16.90 -11.30
C LYS A 127 -21.23 16.71 -10.22
N ASN A 128 -21.31 17.60 -9.21
CA ASN A 128 -22.12 17.39 -8.00
C ASN A 128 -21.89 16.00 -7.36
N ILE A 129 -20.66 15.47 -7.46
CA ILE A 129 -20.28 14.18 -6.88
C ILE A 129 -19.49 14.46 -5.60
N TYR A 130 -20.20 14.43 -4.48
CA TYR A 130 -19.65 14.81 -3.17
C TYR A 130 -18.94 13.66 -2.44
N SER A 131 -19.06 12.41 -2.92
CA SER A 131 -18.38 11.22 -2.39
C SER A 131 -18.11 10.21 -3.53
N PRO A 132 -17.01 9.41 -3.51
CA PRO A 132 -16.86 8.24 -4.38
C PRO A 132 -17.84 7.11 -4.03
N LEU A 133 -18.33 7.09 -2.78
CA LEU A 133 -19.42 6.22 -2.35
C LEU A 133 -20.72 7.02 -2.50
N ARG A 134 -21.37 6.91 -3.66
CA ARG A 134 -22.80 7.18 -3.71
C ARG A 134 -23.47 5.98 -3.10
N ILE A 135 -24.19 6.18 -2.00
CA ILE A 135 -25.07 5.16 -1.44
C ILE A 135 -26.45 5.42 -2.03
N PRO A 136 -26.81 4.86 -3.20
CA PRO A 136 -28.21 4.75 -3.54
C PRO A 136 -28.81 3.81 -2.50
N LEU A 137 -29.60 4.32 -1.55
CA LEU A 137 -30.38 3.46 -0.66
C LEU A 137 -31.51 2.75 -1.43
N ASN A 138 -31.34 2.42 -2.71
CA ASN A 138 -32.19 1.51 -3.49
C ASN A 138 -31.45 0.19 -3.79
N SER A 139 -30.15 0.12 -3.47
CA SER A 139 -29.39 -1.12 -3.55
C SER A 139 -29.73 -2.04 -2.39
N ASP A 140 -29.64 -3.35 -2.57
CA ASP A 140 -29.66 -4.31 -1.46
C ASP A 140 -28.45 -4.04 -0.55
N LEU A 141 -28.68 -3.31 0.54
CA LEU A 141 -27.67 -2.98 1.55
C LEU A 141 -27.44 -4.11 2.55
N GLN A 142 -28.38 -5.06 2.61
CA GLN A 142 -28.31 -6.17 3.55
C GLN A 142 -27.37 -7.25 3.02
N CYS A 143 -26.28 -7.47 3.75
CA CYS A 143 -25.43 -8.63 3.56
C CYS A 143 -25.82 -9.75 4.51
N LYS A 144 -26.58 -10.75 4.02
CA LYS A 144 -27.04 -11.89 4.85
C LYS A 144 -25.92 -12.74 5.47
N ILE A 145 -24.70 -12.63 4.95
CA ILE A 145 -23.52 -13.38 5.40
C ILE A 145 -22.74 -12.59 6.46
N ALA A 146 -22.82 -11.26 6.45
CA ALA A 146 -22.10 -10.44 7.40
C ALA A 146 -22.88 -10.34 8.71
N GLU A 147 -22.23 -10.65 9.83
CA GLU A 147 -22.82 -10.49 11.17
C GLU A 147 -23.11 -9.02 11.49
N ARG A 148 -22.30 -8.11 10.96
CA ARG A 148 -22.42 -6.68 11.21
C ARG A 148 -21.81 -5.83 10.10
N GLN A 149 -22.47 -4.73 9.74
CA GLN A 149 -22.01 -3.76 8.75
C GLN A 149 -22.10 -2.34 9.31
N VAL A 150 -20.95 -1.75 9.66
CA VAL A 150 -20.87 -0.40 10.21
C VAL A 150 -20.01 0.49 9.31
N ILE A 151 -20.55 1.63 8.89
CA ILE A 151 -19.80 2.70 8.27
C ILE A 151 -19.28 3.59 9.40
N ILE A 152 -17.96 3.53 9.63
CA ILE A 152 -17.29 4.43 10.56
C ILE A 152 -16.77 5.62 9.76
N HIS A 153 -17.22 6.81 10.13
CA HIS A 153 -16.81 8.06 9.52
C HIS A 153 -16.05 8.92 10.54
N ASN A 154 -14.75 9.04 10.32
CA ASN A 154 -13.93 9.97 11.09
C ASN A 154 -14.05 11.35 10.44
N LEU A 155 -15.06 12.12 10.88
CA LEU A 155 -15.20 13.52 10.54
C LEU A 155 -14.05 14.30 11.19
N ALA A 156 -12.97 14.53 10.45
CA ALA A 156 -12.21 15.75 10.70
C ALA A 156 -13.18 16.94 10.54
N THR A 157 -12.95 18.04 11.26
CA THR A 157 -13.78 19.27 11.32
C THR A 157 -14.11 19.94 9.96
N ALA A 158 -13.63 19.36 8.86
CA ALA A 158 -13.73 19.79 7.48
C ALA A 158 -14.95 19.24 6.70
N TYR A 159 -15.76 18.33 7.26
CA TYR A 159 -16.84 17.66 6.53
C TYR A 159 -18.20 17.84 7.23
N SER A 160 -19.29 17.97 6.48
CA SER A 160 -20.66 17.75 6.97
C SER A 160 -21.30 16.66 6.15
N ALA A 161 -21.89 15.67 6.77
CA ALA A 161 -22.64 14.65 6.04
C ALA A 161 -24.11 14.77 6.41
N ASN A 162 -24.97 14.71 5.39
CA ASN A 162 -26.41 14.62 5.60
C ASN A 162 -26.73 13.15 5.87
N PHE A 163 -26.58 12.73 7.12
CA PHE A 163 -27.06 11.43 7.57
C PHE A 163 -28.57 11.48 7.81
N PRO A 164 -29.30 10.37 7.57
CA PRO A 164 -30.72 10.26 7.93
C PRO A 164 -30.99 10.49 9.43
N GLU A 165 -29.99 10.23 10.27
CA GLU A 165 -30.03 10.46 11.72
C GLU A 165 -28.99 11.51 12.15
N LYS A 166 -29.35 12.31 13.17
CA LYS A 166 -28.42 13.27 13.80
C LYS A 166 -27.29 12.50 14.48
N ILE A 167 -26.06 12.64 13.97
CA ILE A 167 -24.87 12.06 14.59
C ILE A 167 -24.46 12.90 15.79
N THR A 168 -24.29 12.24 16.93
CA THR A 168 -23.88 12.87 18.20
C THR A 168 -22.46 12.51 18.65
N GLU A 169 -21.76 11.56 17.99
CA GLU A 169 -20.45 11.05 18.43
C GLU A 169 -19.40 11.04 17.31
N THR A 170 -18.12 11.20 17.68
CA THR A 170 -16.94 11.17 16.79
C THR A 170 -15.96 10.08 17.25
N PRO A 171 -15.58 9.11 16.39
CA PRO A 171 -15.99 8.98 14.99
C PRO A 171 -17.47 8.59 14.90
N ALA A 172 -18.15 9.15 13.89
CA ALA A 172 -19.54 8.85 13.64
C ALA A 172 -19.66 7.40 13.17
N MET A 173 -20.59 6.64 13.75
CA MET A 173 -20.85 5.27 13.33
C MET A 173 -22.27 5.18 12.79
N LEU A 174 -22.40 4.67 11.57
CA LEU A 174 -23.69 4.35 10.95
C LEU A 174 -23.77 2.83 10.78
N ASP A 175 -24.63 2.18 11.55
CA ASP A 175 -24.91 0.75 11.39
C ASP A 175 -25.94 0.56 10.27
N ILE A 176 -25.54 -0.12 9.19
CA ILE A 176 -26.39 -0.35 8.01
C ILE A 176 -26.94 -1.78 7.94
N THR A 177 -26.68 -2.61 8.95
CA THR A 177 -26.97 -4.05 8.93
C THR A 177 -28.44 -4.36 8.61
N ASN A 178 -29.37 -3.58 9.18
CA ASN A 178 -30.83 -3.75 9.01
C ASN A 178 -31.50 -2.56 8.32
N MET A 179 -30.72 -1.69 7.66
CA MET A 179 -31.26 -0.47 7.08
C MET A 179 -32.15 -0.79 5.87
N ILE A 180 -33.38 -0.26 5.86
CA ILE A 180 -34.32 -0.45 4.75
C ILE A 180 -33.99 0.57 3.66
N PRO A 181 -33.78 0.12 2.40
CA PRO A 181 -33.67 0.97 1.23
C PRO A 181 -34.83 2.00 1.15
N ASN A 182 -34.54 3.30 1.07
CA ASN A 182 -35.55 4.34 0.90
C ASN A 182 -35.13 5.31 -0.21
N GLU A 183 -35.98 5.48 -1.23
CA GLU A 183 -35.71 6.22 -2.46
C GLU A 183 -35.35 7.70 -2.27
N LYS A 184 -35.59 8.26 -1.08
CA LYS A 184 -35.41 9.70 -0.81
C LYS A 184 -34.12 10.09 -0.11
N ASN A 185 -33.32 9.15 0.37
CA ASN A 185 -32.13 9.45 1.16
C ASN A 185 -30.86 8.98 0.43
N MET A 186 -30.07 9.91 -0.12
CA MET A 186 -28.66 9.63 -0.45
C MET A 186 -27.81 10.05 0.74
N LEU A 187 -26.93 9.17 1.23
CA LEU A 187 -25.88 9.60 2.13
C LEU A 187 -24.89 10.47 1.33
N MET A 188 -24.99 11.79 1.50
CA MET A 188 -24.08 12.74 0.89
C MET A 188 -23.08 13.23 1.94
N ILE A 189 -21.80 12.89 1.73
CA ILE A 189 -20.69 13.47 2.48
C ILE A 189 -20.32 14.78 1.78
N ARG A 190 -20.54 15.92 2.42
CA ARG A 190 -20.17 17.25 1.90
C ARG A 190 -18.85 17.68 2.53
N VAL A 191 -17.91 18.11 1.69
CA VAL A 191 -16.65 18.69 2.16
C VAL A 191 -16.85 20.19 2.35
N ASN A 192 -16.72 20.67 3.58
CA ASN A 192 -16.92 22.08 3.94
C ASN A 192 -15.59 22.86 4.02
N ARG A 193 -14.46 22.20 4.30
CA ARG A 193 -13.12 22.81 4.27
C ARG A 193 -12.08 21.83 3.74
N THR A 194 -11.09 22.34 3.02
CA THR A 194 -9.87 21.59 2.70
C THR A 194 -8.97 21.61 3.93
N GLN A 195 -8.62 20.43 4.45
CA GLN A 195 -7.58 20.33 5.46
C GLN A 195 -6.24 20.18 4.73
N SER A 196 -5.29 21.07 5.02
CA SER A 196 -3.90 20.82 4.63
C SER A 196 -3.42 19.61 5.41
N ILE A 197 -3.02 18.54 4.72
CA ILE A 197 -2.34 17.40 5.32
C ILE A 197 -0.91 17.88 5.64
N SER A 198 -0.77 18.68 6.69
CA SER A 198 0.52 19.16 7.20
C SER A 198 0.95 18.39 8.44
N ASN A 199 0.36 17.22 8.70
CA ASN A 199 0.77 16.37 9.80
C ASN A 199 2.11 15.73 9.43
N GLN A 200 3.21 16.43 9.73
CA GLN A 200 4.48 15.78 10.01
C GLN A 200 4.23 14.88 11.21
N HIS A 201 3.93 13.61 10.96
CA HIS A 201 4.00 12.60 12.00
C HIS A 201 5.46 12.54 12.48
N ASN A 202 5.69 12.73 13.78
CA ASN A 202 6.96 12.41 14.43
C ASN A 202 7.13 10.90 14.39
N SER A 203 7.58 10.41 13.24
CA SER A 203 7.89 9.00 13.03
C SER A 203 9.22 8.69 13.70
N MET A 204 9.33 7.52 14.33
CA MET A 204 10.61 7.05 14.88
C MET A 204 11.67 6.93 13.77
N PHE A 205 11.23 6.53 12.58
CA PHE A 205 12.02 6.50 11.37
C PHE A 205 11.27 7.10 10.20
N SER A 206 11.98 7.80 9.32
CA SER A 206 11.44 8.23 8.02
C SER A 206 12.31 7.74 6.88
N PHE A 207 11.65 7.29 5.80
CA PHE A 207 12.27 6.77 4.60
C PHE A 207 11.73 7.53 3.40
N ASN A 208 12.62 8.11 2.61
CA ASN A 208 12.25 8.82 1.38
C ASN A 208 13.19 8.38 0.26
N ILE A 209 12.61 7.89 -0.83
CA ILE A 209 13.36 7.57 -2.04
C ILE A 209 13.09 8.69 -3.04
N ALA A 210 14.15 9.27 -3.58
CA ALA A 210 14.07 10.32 -4.58
C ALA A 210 14.99 9.99 -5.75
N HIS A 211 14.61 10.44 -6.93
CA HIS A 211 15.47 10.47 -8.09
C HIS A 211 15.83 11.93 -8.41
N GLU A 212 17.10 12.21 -8.65
CA GLU A 212 17.56 13.51 -9.10
C GLU A 212 17.97 13.45 -10.58
N LYS A 213 17.46 14.39 -11.37
CA LYS A 213 17.75 14.58 -12.81
C LYS A 213 17.75 13.26 -13.62
N PRO A 214 16.69 12.45 -13.59
CA PRO A 214 16.61 11.30 -14.47
C PRO A 214 16.54 11.81 -15.92
N ASP A 215 17.64 11.75 -16.66
CA ASP A 215 17.65 11.99 -18.09
C ASP A 215 18.27 10.80 -18.83
N ALA A 216 18.32 10.87 -20.16
CA ALA A 216 18.89 9.80 -20.98
C ALA A 216 20.40 9.57 -20.76
N ARG A 217 21.09 10.42 -19.99
CA ARG A 217 22.53 10.39 -19.72
C ARG A 217 22.85 9.91 -18.30
N GLY A 218 21.85 9.78 -17.43
CA GLY A 218 22.00 9.25 -16.08
C GLY A 218 21.10 9.96 -15.08
N GLY A 219 21.26 9.60 -13.81
CA GLY A 219 20.54 10.19 -12.69
C GLY A 219 21.04 9.62 -11.38
N ILE A 220 20.65 10.24 -10.27
CA ILE A 220 20.97 9.75 -8.93
C ILE A 220 19.71 9.17 -8.32
N LEU A 221 19.78 7.92 -7.86
CA LEU A 221 18.76 7.31 -7.02
C LEU A 221 19.23 7.39 -5.57
N GLY A 222 18.60 8.27 -4.79
CA GLY A 222 18.96 8.50 -3.39
C GLY A 222 17.89 8.01 -2.44
N THR A 223 18.28 7.31 -1.38
CA THR A 223 17.41 6.95 -0.26
C THR A 223 17.84 7.72 0.99
N LYS A 224 16.94 8.56 1.50
CA LYS A 224 17.12 9.25 2.77
C LYS A 224 16.46 8.48 3.89
N ILE A 225 17.25 8.13 4.90
CA ILE A 225 16.84 7.42 6.11
C ILE A 225 17.07 8.37 7.29
N VAL A 226 16.07 8.54 8.15
CA VAL A 226 16.20 9.37 9.35
C VAL A 226 15.95 8.51 10.58
N ASN A 227 16.90 8.50 11.51
CA ASN A 227 16.74 7.91 12.84
C ASN A 227 16.45 9.03 13.85
N ASN A 228 15.23 9.10 14.37
CA ASN A 228 14.82 10.09 15.38
C ASN A 228 14.92 9.54 16.82
N LEU A 229 15.54 8.37 17.01
CA LEU A 229 15.75 7.77 18.33
C LEU A 229 17.01 8.32 19.00
N ASP A 230 17.04 8.23 20.32
CA ASP A 230 18.19 8.58 21.16
C ASP A 230 19.34 7.55 21.09
N ASN A 231 19.07 6.38 20.51
CA ASN A 231 20.03 5.28 20.41
C ASN A 231 20.43 5.00 18.96
N GLU A 232 21.63 4.41 18.82
CA GLU A 232 22.07 3.80 17.57
C GLU A 232 21.16 2.63 17.18
N TYR A 233 20.91 2.48 15.88
CA TYR A 233 20.03 1.44 15.35
C TYR A 233 20.70 0.67 14.21
N SER A 234 20.78 -0.66 14.35
CA SER A 234 21.19 -1.56 13.26
C SER A 234 19.98 -1.90 12.40
N ALA A 235 20.01 -1.48 11.13
CA ALA A 235 18.95 -1.66 10.17
C ALA A 235 19.40 -2.56 9.01
N ASN A 236 18.57 -3.52 8.64
CA ASN A 236 18.73 -4.24 7.38
C ASN A 236 18.00 -3.47 6.27
N TYR A 237 18.76 -2.95 5.32
CA TYR A 237 18.25 -2.27 4.14
C TYR A 237 18.20 -3.23 2.98
N TYR A 238 17.04 -3.30 2.33
CA TYR A 238 16.83 -4.10 1.13
C TYR A 238 16.17 -3.27 0.04
N HIS A 239 16.76 -3.25 -1.15
CA HIS A 239 16.25 -2.54 -2.31
C HIS A 239 16.32 -3.42 -3.55
N ILE A 240 15.19 -3.55 -4.22
CA ILE A 240 15.08 -4.22 -5.52
C ILE A 240 14.79 -3.16 -6.56
N ILE A 241 15.66 -3.10 -7.56
CA ILE A 241 15.56 -2.15 -8.65
C ILE A 241 15.33 -2.94 -9.95
N PRO A 242 14.23 -2.69 -10.68
CA PRO A 242 13.90 -3.42 -11.90
C PRO A 242 15.04 -3.39 -12.91
N TRP A 243 15.18 -4.45 -13.71
CA TRP A 243 16.28 -4.58 -14.68
C TRP A 243 16.27 -3.48 -15.75
N GLN A 244 15.12 -2.82 -15.97
CA GLN A 244 14.98 -1.68 -16.87
C GLN A 244 15.78 -0.45 -16.39
N LEU A 245 16.07 -0.36 -15.09
CA LEU A 245 16.91 0.67 -14.50
C LEU A 245 18.33 0.12 -14.32
N HIS A 246 19.22 0.54 -15.21
CA HIS A 246 20.64 0.22 -15.11
C HIS A 246 21.29 1.03 -14.00
N ILE A 247 21.64 0.37 -12.91
CA ILE A 247 22.29 0.99 -11.75
C ILE A 247 23.78 0.67 -11.77
N GLU A 248 24.59 1.72 -11.67
CA GLU A 248 26.03 1.58 -11.45
C GLU A 248 26.31 1.35 -9.97
N ILE A 249 26.42 0.08 -9.57
CA ILE A 249 26.61 -0.30 -8.17
C ILE A 249 27.92 0.24 -7.58
N SER A 250 28.93 0.51 -8.41
CA SER A 250 30.21 1.12 -8.00
C SER A 250 30.06 2.53 -7.45
N SER A 251 28.97 3.24 -7.77
CA SER A 251 28.71 4.60 -7.26
C SER A 251 27.92 4.60 -5.96
N LEU A 252 27.65 3.45 -5.34
CA LEU A 252 26.93 3.36 -4.07
C LEU A 252 27.77 4.00 -2.96
N ASP A 253 27.22 5.04 -2.35
CA ASP A 253 27.84 5.77 -1.24
C ASP A 253 26.85 5.87 -0.08
N PHE A 254 27.33 5.84 1.16
CA PHE A 254 26.49 5.93 2.34
C PHE A 254 27.06 6.93 3.32
N THR A 255 26.31 8.00 3.56
CA THR A 255 26.74 9.09 4.43
C THR A 255 25.67 9.44 5.44
N CYS A 256 26.07 9.71 6.68
CA CYS A 256 25.17 10.19 7.73
C CYS A 256 25.61 11.56 8.24
N VAL A 257 24.63 12.34 8.68
CA VAL A 257 24.84 13.65 9.31
C VAL A 257 24.04 13.68 10.60
N THR A 258 24.67 14.01 11.73
CA THR A 258 24.02 14.28 13.01
C THR A 258 24.08 15.78 13.34
N SER A 259 23.27 16.23 14.29
CA SER A 259 23.16 17.66 14.66
C SER A 259 24.47 18.27 15.17
N GLU A 260 25.39 17.45 15.67
CA GLU A 260 26.60 17.93 16.36
C GLU A 260 27.90 17.58 15.62
N GLN A 261 27.89 16.66 14.63
CA GLN A 261 29.05 16.29 13.80
C GLN A 261 28.63 15.51 12.53
N LYS A 262 29.51 15.43 11.52
CA LYS A 262 29.39 14.40 10.47
C LYS A 262 29.74 13.05 11.11
N SER A 263 28.78 12.39 11.73
CA SER A 263 28.95 11.00 12.17
C SER A 263 28.91 10.09 10.95
N GLU A 264 29.95 9.29 10.74
CA GLU A 264 29.98 8.28 9.68
C GLU A 264 29.10 7.10 10.09
N GLY A 265 27.90 7.00 9.50
CA GLY A 265 27.16 5.74 9.53
C GLY A 265 27.99 4.64 8.86
N LYS A 266 27.77 3.40 9.28
CA LYS A 266 28.60 2.27 8.82
C LYS A 266 27.76 1.26 8.05
N ILE A 267 28.31 0.79 6.93
CA ILE A 267 27.86 -0.44 6.27
C ILE A 267 28.68 -1.58 6.87
N MET A 268 28.03 -2.42 7.68
CA MET A 268 28.68 -3.57 8.33
C MET A 268 28.84 -4.74 7.36
N GLU A 269 27.82 -4.95 6.52
CA GLU A 269 27.77 -6.03 5.55
C GLU A 269 27.04 -5.55 4.29
N LYS A 270 27.49 -6.04 3.12
CA LYS A 270 26.85 -5.74 1.84
C LYS A 270 26.79 -6.98 0.95
N SER A 271 25.63 -7.18 0.32
CA SER A 271 25.45 -8.11 -0.80
C SER A 271 24.81 -7.33 -1.94
N LEU A 272 25.45 -7.41 -3.11
CA LEU A 272 25.09 -6.64 -4.28
C LEU A 272 24.97 -7.60 -5.46
N GLU A 273 23.75 -7.79 -5.93
CA GLU A 273 23.46 -8.61 -7.10
C GLU A 273 23.03 -7.72 -8.26
N PRO A 274 23.85 -7.56 -9.31
CA PRO A 274 23.46 -6.76 -10.45
C PRO A 274 22.34 -7.44 -11.26
N SER A 275 21.51 -6.60 -11.87
CA SER A 275 20.47 -7.05 -12.81
C SER A 275 21.05 -7.76 -14.03
N LEU A 276 20.21 -8.61 -14.62
CA LEU A 276 20.43 -9.18 -15.94
C LEU A 276 19.35 -8.63 -16.87
N ILE A 277 19.74 -8.19 -18.08
CA ILE A 277 18.80 -7.63 -19.06
C ILE A 277 17.72 -8.67 -19.37
N ARG A 278 16.44 -8.30 -19.17
CA ARG A 278 15.29 -9.21 -19.32
C ARG A 278 15.41 -10.50 -18.50
N GLY A 279 16.16 -10.45 -17.41
CA GLY A 279 16.25 -11.47 -16.38
C GLY A 279 16.03 -10.81 -15.03
N ARG A 280 16.84 -11.18 -14.04
CA ARG A 280 16.65 -10.72 -12.66
C ARG A 280 16.84 -9.21 -12.45
N PRO A 281 16.16 -8.61 -11.45
CA PRO A 281 16.38 -7.23 -11.02
C PRO A 281 17.74 -7.08 -10.31
N THR A 282 18.15 -5.82 -10.07
CA THR A 282 19.28 -5.52 -9.19
C THR A 282 18.79 -5.63 -7.75
N ALA A 283 19.49 -6.41 -6.92
CA ALA A 283 19.18 -6.55 -5.50
C ALA A 283 20.34 -6.01 -4.65
N ILE A 284 20.02 -5.07 -3.76
CA ILE A 284 20.95 -4.45 -2.82
C ILE A 284 20.51 -4.83 -1.41
N SER A 285 21.35 -5.55 -0.68
CA SER A 285 21.15 -5.87 0.73
C SER A 285 22.30 -5.27 1.55
N LEU A 286 22.00 -4.41 2.51
CA LEU A 286 22.99 -3.75 3.37
C LEU A 286 22.61 -3.91 4.84
N ASN A 287 23.57 -4.21 5.70
CA ASN A 287 23.43 -4.01 7.14
C ASN A 287 24.01 -2.63 7.51
N LEU A 288 23.12 -1.70 7.85
CA LEU A 288 23.44 -0.30 8.14
C LEU A 288 23.42 -0.06 9.65
N VAL A 289 24.35 0.75 10.13
CA VAL A 289 24.33 1.28 11.49
C VAL A 289 24.00 2.77 11.41
N LEU A 290 22.83 3.12 11.96
CA LEU A 290 22.26 4.47 11.95
C LEU A 290 22.53 5.14 13.30
N PRO A 291 23.35 6.21 13.36
CA PRO A 291 23.59 6.95 14.60
C PRO A 291 22.29 7.56 15.17
N PRO A 292 22.25 7.92 16.47
CA PRO A 292 21.10 8.61 17.05
C PRO A 292 20.90 9.99 16.42
N HIS A 293 19.65 10.43 16.29
CA HIS A 293 19.28 11.73 15.70
C HIS A 293 19.99 12.02 14.36
N SER A 294 20.09 11.02 13.48
CA SER A 294 20.85 11.09 12.25
C SER A 294 19.97 11.16 11.00
N LYS A 295 20.49 11.83 9.98
CA LYS A 295 19.96 11.83 8.60
C LYS A 295 21.00 11.16 7.71
N CYS A 296 20.72 9.93 7.31
CA CYS A 296 21.56 9.14 6.43
C CYS A 296 21.04 9.18 5.00
N THR A 297 21.97 9.20 4.04
CA THR A 297 21.70 9.15 2.60
C THR A 297 22.49 7.99 2.02
N LEU A 298 21.78 7.13 1.29
CA LEU A 298 22.30 6.07 0.43
C LEU A 298 22.06 6.45 -1.03
#